data_AF-A0A1B8DKE0-F1
#
_entry.id   AF-A0A1B8DKE0-F1
#
_cell.length_a   1.000
_cell.length_b   1.000
_cell.length_c   1.000
_cell.angle_alpha   90.00
_cell.angle_beta   90.00
_cell.angle_gamma   90.00
#
_symmetry.space_group_name_H-M   'P 1'
#
loop_
_entity.id
_entity.type
_entity.pdbx_description
1 polymer ?
#
loop_
_entity_poly.entity_id
_entity_poly.type
_entity_poly.pdbx_seq_one_letter_code
_entity_poly.pdbx_strand_id
1 'polypeptide(L)'
;MALYGRKSLPLTVVGLIDECYWLANIKAAFDVDTILAIEQSIVTRCFGGGMLEVHGLVCGSVESIFTPGWIPEDISRLSALLQMLRDLKPVAKRLQDCNIDLIDELVSILCDCFTKDRLADDASVWDQQEVRNLLDAALGGGDSNGPIDINLWTRLKVRNQGHSLIVSHNGLIGKVGDGREMVRAGDMITTVLGRNSPLILRPAGDDAYVVITGALVPSLCDSVSILGPLPDDRDHPQPQPHYTNNATNETTREDPRLGPLPPGWIRVQGEWQHSQPIFVEHFQNVMTGEVVHWDPRLDADALRDRGVAIKTFLLK
;
A
#
# COMPACT_ATOMS: atom_id res chain seq x y z
N MET A 1 -5.83 1.23 -39.40
CA MET A 1 -7.18 0.85 -38.93
C MET A 1 -7.28 -0.66 -38.85
N ALA A 2 -7.01 -1.21 -37.66
CA ALA A 2 -7.39 -2.55 -37.25
C ALA A 2 -7.61 -2.49 -35.74
N LEU A 3 -8.89 -2.41 -35.35
CA LEU A 3 -9.35 -2.50 -33.97
C LEU A 3 -9.10 -3.94 -33.51
N TYR A 4 -8.06 -4.15 -32.71
CA TYR A 4 -7.92 -5.39 -31.95
C TYR A 4 -8.74 -5.27 -30.68
N GLY A 5 -9.83 -6.03 -30.64
CA GLY A 5 -10.81 -6.04 -29.58
C GLY A 5 -10.22 -6.48 -28.23
N ARG A 6 -10.76 -5.88 -27.18
CA ARG A 6 -10.62 -6.30 -25.78
C ARG A 6 -10.84 -7.82 -25.67
N LYS A 7 -9.76 -8.60 -25.62
CA LYS A 7 -9.77 -9.82 -24.81
C LYS A 7 -9.66 -9.33 -23.38
N SER A 8 -10.77 -9.46 -22.66
CA SER A 8 -10.92 -9.16 -21.23
C SER A 8 -9.67 -9.61 -20.46
N LEU A 9 -8.90 -8.64 -19.98
CA LEU A 9 -7.92 -8.88 -18.92
C LEU A 9 -8.68 -9.47 -17.71
N PRO A 10 -8.15 -10.49 -17.04
CA PRO A 10 -8.77 -11.02 -15.82
C PRO A 10 -9.00 -9.89 -14.82
N LEU A 11 -10.12 -9.90 -14.09
CA LEU A 11 -10.47 -8.88 -13.08
C LEU A 11 -9.36 -8.65 -12.03
N THR A 12 -8.56 -9.67 -11.74
CA THR A 12 -7.36 -9.57 -10.90
C THR A 12 -6.31 -8.62 -11.48
N VAL A 13 -6.08 -8.65 -12.80
CA VAL A 13 -5.12 -7.77 -13.49
C VAL A 13 -5.61 -6.33 -13.57
N VAL A 14 -6.93 -6.11 -13.65
CA VAL A 14 -7.51 -4.76 -13.59
C VAL A 14 -7.36 -4.16 -12.20
N GLY A 15 -7.58 -4.95 -11.14
CA GLY A 15 -7.38 -4.51 -9.76
C GLY A 15 -5.92 -4.13 -9.43
N LEU A 16 -4.95 -4.76 -10.06
CA LEU A 16 -3.52 -4.44 -9.92
C LEU A 16 -3.12 -3.16 -10.67
N ILE A 17 -3.72 -2.90 -11.83
CA ILE A 17 -3.54 -1.63 -12.55
C ILE A 17 -4.17 -0.48 -11.76
N ASP A 18 -5.25 -0.74 -11.02
CA ASP A 18 -5.82 0.22 -10.07
C ASP A 18 -4.99 0.36 -8.78
N GLU A 19 -4.19 -0.63 -8.35
CA GLU A 19 -3.18 -0.42 -7.29
C GLU A 19 -2.02 0.51 -7.71
N CYS A 20 -1.90 0.78 -9.02
CA CYS A 20 -0.84 1.59 -9.61
C CYS A 20 -1.15 3.10 -9.71
N TYR A 21 -2.31 3.60 -9.22
CA TYR A 21 -2.63 5.05 -9.26
C TYR A 21 -1.51 5.93 -8.66
N TRP A 22 -0.72 5.38 -7.73
CA TRP A 22 0.26 6.09 -6.91
C TRP A 22 1.72 5.94 -7.37
N LEU A 23 1.99 5.14 -8.40
CA LEU A 23 3.35 4.73 -8.80
C LEU A 23 4.15 5.79 -9.57
N ALA A 24 3.60 6.99 -9.79
CA ALA A 24 4.23 8.02 -10.62
C ALA A 24 5.60 8.51 -10.09
N ASN A 25 5.91 8.27 -8.80
CA ASN A 25 7.04 8.92 -8.13
C ASN A 25 8.16 7.99 -7.67
N ILE A 26 7.99 6.67 -7.52
CA ILE A 26 9.08 5.78 -7.05
C ILE A 26 9.67 5.03 -8.24
N LYS A 27 11.00 4.82 -8.25
CA LYS A 27 11.68 3.92 -9.20
C LYS A 27 11.04 2.54 -9.15
N ALA A 28 10.08 2.30 -10.03
CA ALA A 28 9.63 0.97 -10.37
C ALA A 28 10.81 0.32 -11.07
N ALA A 29 11.52 -0.57 -10.38
CA ALA A 29 12.54 -1.42 -10.98
C ALA A 29 11.94 -2.41 -12.00
N PHE A 30 10.63 -2.34 -12.25
CA PHE A 30 9.85 -3.34 -12.92
C PHE A 30 8.97 -2.69 -13.97
N ASP A 31 9.18 -3.08 -15.23
CA ASP A 31 8.18 -2.88 -16.27
C ASP A 31 6.89 -3.67 -15.93
N VAL A 32 5.79 -3.35 -16.60
CA VAL A 32 4.50 -4.04 -16.42
C VAL A 32 4.64 -5.55 -16.62
N ASP A 33 5.52 -5.96 -17.54
CA ASP A 33 5.84 -7.36 -17.79
C ASP A 33 6.59 -8.01 -16.60
N THR A 34 7.33 -7.24 -15.81
CA THR A 34 8.09 -7.69 -14.64
C THR A 34 7.25 -7.66 -13.37
N ILE A 35 6.31 -6.73 -13.22
CA ILE A 35 5.26 -6.82 -12.18
C ILE A 35 4.40 -8.05 -12.45
N LEU A 36 4.01 -8.27 -13.71
CA LEU A 36 3.35 -9.49 -14.16
C LEU A 36 4.26 -10.72 -14.00
N ALA A 37 5.58 -10.62 -14.19
CA ALA A 37 6.51 -11.73 -13.98
C ALA A 37 6.78 -12.02 -12.51
N ILE A 38 6.72 -11.04 -11.60
CA ILE A 38 6.84 -11.21 -10.15
C ILE A 38 5.57 -11.88 -9.60
N GLU A 39 4.40 -11.50 -10.09
CA GLU A 39 3.18 -12.22 -9.73
C GLU A 39 3.05 -13.57 -10.43
N GLN A 40 3.44 -13.66 -11.70
CA GLN A 40 3.57 -14.94 -12.39
C GLN A 40 4.70 -15.78 -11.82
N SER A 41 5.68 -15.25 -11.09
CA SER A 41 6.70 -16.02 -10.35
C SER A 41 6.15 -16.50 -9.00
N ILE A 42 5.31 -15.69 -8.35
CA ILE A 42 4.51 -16.08 -7.16
C ILE A 42 3.46 -17.15 -7.53
N VAL A 43 2.95 -17.16 -8.77
CA VAL A 43 1.95 -18.14 -9.25
C VAL A 43 2.57 -19.29 -10.08
N THR A 44 3.74 -19.12 -10.67
CA THR A 44 4.39 -20.07 -11.61
C THR A 44 5.89 -20.04 -11.42
N ARG A 45 6.49 -21.20 -11.11
CA ARG A 45 7.96 -21.38 -11.06
C ARG A 45 8.66 -20.66 -12.22
N CYS A 46 9.49 -19.66 -11.93
CA CYS A 46 10.62 -19.33 -12.78
C CYS A 46 11.61 -20.51 -12.70
N PHE A 47 11.40 -21.51 -13.56
CA PHE A 47 12.44 -22.47 -13.91
C PHE A 47 13.54 -21.71 -14.66
N GLY A 48 14.55 -21.26 -13.91
CA GLY A 48 15.73 -20.64 -14.50
C GLY A 48 16.61 -19.82 -13.57
N GLY A 49 16.84 -20.22 -12.31
CA GLY A 49 17.96 -19.74 -11.48
C GLY A 49 18.17 -18.22 -11.34
N GLY A 50 17.14 -17.40 -11.53
CA GLY A 50 17.25 -15.94 -11.49
C GLY A 50 16.86 -15.40 -10.11
N MET A 51 17.82 -14.89 -9.36
CA MET A 51 17.54 -14.05 -8.20
C MET A 51 17.19 -12.64 -8.68
N LEU A 52 16.22 -12.00 -8.05
CA LEU A 52 15.83 -10.63 -8.33
C LEU A 52 16.36 -9.70 -7.24
N GLU A 53 17.21 -8.75 -7.61
CA GLU A 53 17.72 -7.74 -6.69
C GLU A 53 16.70 -6.60 -6.54
N VAL A 54 16.31 -6.30 -5.31
CA VAL A 54 15.42 -5.17 -4.98
C VAL A 54 15.97 -4.35 -3.83
N HIS A 55 15.58 -3.08 -3.78
CA HIS A 55 15.88 -2.21 -2.65
C HIS A 55 14.62 -1.93 -1.85
N GLY A 56 14.75 -1.82 -0.53
CA GLY A 56 13.60 -1.58 0.34
C GLY A 56 13.97 -1.34 1.79
N LEU A 57 12.96 -1.27 2.65
CA LEU A 57 13.08 -1.06 4.09
C LEU A 57 12.32 -2.13 4.84
N VAL A 58 12.93 -2.68 5.89
CA VAL A 58 12.24 -3.57 6.84
C VAL A 58 11.44 -2.71 7.80
N CYS A 59 10.12 -2.81 7.74
CA CYS A 59 9.19 -2.01 8.54
C CYS A 59 8.77 -2.71 9.84
N GLY A 60 8.91 -4.03 9.89
CA GLY A 60 8.58 -4.84 11.06
C GLY A 60 8.73 -6.33 10.78
N SER A 61 8.31 -7.13 11.74
CA SER A 61 8.13 -8.57 11.55
C SER A 61 6.79 -8.99 12.13
N VAL A 62 6.17 -9.99 11.52
CA VAL A 62 4.90 -10.56 11.94
C VAL A 62 5.07 -11.17 13.33
N GLU A 63 4.22 -10.76 14.28
CA GLU A 63 4.14 -11.33 15.62
C GLU A 63 2.92 -12.25 15.76
N SER A 64 1.76 -11.80 15.29
CA SER A 64 0.50 -12.56 15.38
C SER A 64 -0.20 -12.62 14.03
N ILE A 65 -0.88 -13.75 13.79
CA ILE A 65 -1.68 -13.99 12.59
C ILE A 65 -3.07 -14.43 13.03
N PHE A 66 -4.10 -13.79 12.51
CA PHE A 66 -5.49 -14.17 12.66
C PHE A 66 -5.93 -14.79 11.35
N THR A 67 -6.23 -16.08 11.40
CA THR A 67 -6.57 -16.91 10.24
C THR A 67 -7.71 -16.32 9.41
N PRO A 68 -7.89 -16.76 8.15
CA PRO A 68 -9.02 -16.35 7.33
C PRO A 68 -10.34 -16.55 8.09
N GLY A 69 -11.19 -15.53 8.10
CA GLY A 69 -12.37 -15.46 8.98
C GLY A 69 -12.18 -14.63 10.25
N TRP A 70 -11.13 -13.82 10.33
CA TRP A 70 -10.94 -12.82 11.39
C TRP A 70 -12.05 -11.76 11.41
N ILE A 71 -12.70 -11.50 10.27
CA ILE A 71 -13.89 -10.67 10.22
C ILE A 71 -15.06 -11.46 10.78
N PRO A 72 -15.74 -10.95 11.82
CA PRO A 72 -16.85 -11.68 12.41
C PRO A 72 -18.02 -11.83 11.43
N GLU A 73 -18.68 -12.99 11.46
CA GLU A 73 -19.88 -13.19 10.63
C GLU A 73 -21.01 -12.21 11.00
N ASP A 74 -21.20 -12.02 12.30
CA ASP A 74 -22.10 -11.03 12.87
C ASP A 74 -21.30 -9.83 13.37
N ILE A 75 -21.66 -8.64 12.86
CA ILE A 75 -21.02 -7.38 13.20
C ILE A 75 -21.11 -7.05 14.70
N SER A 76 -22.07 -7.64 15.44
CA SER A 76 -22.16 -7.49 16.90
C SER A 76 -20.90 -7.96 17.64
N ARG A 77 -20.11 -8.86 17.03
CA ARG A 77 -18.85 -9.40 17.57
C ARG A 77 -17.64 -8.51 17.25
N LEU A 78 -17.82 -7.40 16.53
CA LEU A 78 -16.75 -6.45 16.21
C LEU A 78 -16.10 -5.87 17.48
N SER A 79 -16.89 -5.59 18.51
CA SER A 79 -16.41 -5.09 19.81
C SER A 79 -15.37 -6.02 20.44
N ALA A 80 -15.59 -7.33 20.37
CA ALA A 80 -14.67 -8.33 20.89
C ALA A 80 -13.37 -8.40 20.07
N LEU A 81 -13.45 -8.25 18.75
CA LEU A 81 -12.27 -8.18 17.87
C LEU A 81 -11.42 -6.95 18.21
N LEU A 82 -12.05 -5.77 18.32
CA LEU A 82 -11.35 -4.53 18.66
C LEU A 82 -10.72 -4.59 20.05
N GLN A 83 -11.43 -5.13 21.04
CA GLN A 83 -10.88 -5.29 22.38
C GLN A 83 -9.66 -6.22 22.36
N MET A 84 -9.76 -7.35 21.67
CA MET A 84 -8.64 -8.28 21.52
C MET A 84 -7.43 -7.60 20.87
N LEU A 85 -7.63 -6.80 19.80
CA LEU A 85 -6.54 -6.06 19.16
C LEU A 85 -5.94 -5.01 20.10
N ARG A 86 -6.76 -4.29 20.89
CA ARG A 86 -6.28 -3.34 21.90
C ARG A 86 -5.49 -4.01 23.02
N ASP A 87 -5.81 -5.25 23.37
CA ASP A 87 -5.12 -5.99 24.43
C ASP A 87 -3.75 -6.53 23.98
N LEU A 88 -3.48 -6.55 22.66
CA LEU A 88 -2.15 -6.84 22.15
C LEU A 88 -1.21 -5.69 22.50
N LYS A 89 -0.26 -5.95 23.41
CA LYS A 89 0.79 -5.00 23.83
C LYS A 89 1.42 -4.19 22.70
N PRO A 90 1.87 -4.78 21.56
CA PRO A 90 2.47 -4.00 20.48
C PRO A 90 1.48 -3.00 19.88
N VAL A 91 0.21 -3.39 19.70
CA VAL A 91 -0.86 -2.52 19.18
C VAL A 91 -1.19 -1.43 20.17
N ALA A 92 -1.46 -1.77 21.44
CA ALA A 92 -1.77 -0.80 22.49
C ALA A 92 -0.72 0.32 22.57
N LYS A 93 0.56 -0.08 22.56
CA LYS A 93 1.68 0.84 22.59
C LYS A 93 1.70 1.74 21.35
N ARG A 94 1.50 1.20 20.16
CA ARG A 94 1.49 1.99 18.91
C ARG A 94 0.34 2.98 18.86
N LEU A 95 -0.88 2.56 19.25
CA LEU A 95 -2.04 3.44 19.29
C LEU A 95 -1.77 4.66 20.20
N GLN A 96 -1.12 4.43 21.34
CA GLN A 96 -0.72 5.50 22.26
C GLN A 96 0.42 6.37 21.71
N ASP A 97 1.52 5.76 21.26
CA ASP A 97 2.73 6.48 20.82
C ASP A 97 2.48 7.32 19.56
N CYS A 98 1.56 6.88 18.68
CA CYS A 98 1.28 7.52 17.40
C CYS A 98 -0.07 8.27 17.38
N ASN A 99 -0.84 8.28 18.47
CA ASN A 99 -2.17 8.88 18.53
C ASN A 99 -3.10 8.40 17.39
N ILE A 100 -3.14 7.09 17.16
CA ILE A 100 -3.93 6.46 16.08
C ILE A 100 -5.26 5.97 16.65
N ASP A 101 -6.36 6.22 15.94
CA ASP A 101 -7.65 5.59 16.19
C ASP A 101 -7.68 4.20 15.53
N LEU A 102 -7.87 3.15 16.35
CA LEU A 102 -7.93 1.77 15.86
C LEU A 102 -9.08 1.53 14.88
N ILE A 103 -10.19 2.27 15.02
CA ILE A 103 -11.34 2.17 14.10
C ILE A 103 -10.91 2.68 12.73
N ASP A 104 -10.21 3.81 12.63
CA ASP A 104 -9.72 4.34 11.35
C ASP A 104 -8.71 3.41 10.68
N GLU A 105 -7.80 2.81 11.45
CA GLU A 105 -6.87 1.80 10.93
C GLU A 105 -7.66 0.59 10.38
N LEU A 106 -8.72 0.17 11.07
CA LEU A 106 -9.56 -0.95 10.63
C LEU A 106 -10.39 -0.61 9.40
N VAL A 107 -10.96 0.60 9.32
CA VAL A 107 -11.66 1.08 8.11
C VAL A 107 -10.71 1.03 6.92
N SER A 108 -9.48 1.54 7.09
CA SER A 108 -8.45 1.50 6.05
C SER A 108 -8.14 0.07 5.60
N ILE A 109 -8.00 -0.88 6.54
CA ILE A 109 -7.77 -2.30 6.22
C ILE A 109 -8.96 -2.90 5.47
N LEU A 110 -10.19 -2.67 5.94
CA LEU A 110 -11.40 -3.24 5.35
C LEU A 110 -11.65 -2.73 3.94
N CYS A 111 -11.29 -1.48 3.67
CA CYS A 111 -11.46 -0.80 2.38
C CYS A 111 -10.24 -0.88 1.46
N ASP A 112 -9.18 -1.60 1.84
CA ASP A 112 -7.91 -1.67 1.09
C ASP A 112 -7.20 -0.32 0.92
N CYS A 113 -7.49 0.67 1.77
CA CYS A 113 -7.12 2.08 1.56
C CYS A 113 -7.72 2.70 0.28
N PHE A 114 -8.69 2.05 -0.37
CA PHE A 114 -9.42 2.58 -1.54
C PHE A 114 -10.72 3.22 -1.08
N THR A 115 -10.68 4.41 -0.51
CA THR A 115 -11.87 5.17 -0.10
C THR A 115 -12.07 6.41 -0.97
N LYS A 116 -13.31 6.90 -1.10
CA LYS A 116 -13.67 8.07 -1.93
C LYS A 116 -13.07 9.40 -1.45
N ASP A 117 -12.71 9.49 -0.18
CA ASP A 117 -11.91 10.59 0.34
C ASP A 117 -10.48 10.59 -0.22
N ARG A 118 -9.98 9.43 -0.66
CA ARG A 118 -8.64 9.26 -1.22
C ARG A 118 -8.59 9.17 -2.74
N LEU A 119 -9.71 8.94 -3.40
CA LEU A 119 -9.80 8.67 -4.83
C LEU A 119 -10.98 9.45 -5.42
N ALA A 120 -10.94 9.76 -6.72
CA ALA A 120 -12.11 10.38 -7.35
C ALA A 120 -13.39 9.56 -7.11
N ASP A 121 -14.55 10.22 -7.02
CA ASP A 121 -15.85 9.61 -6.65
C ASP A 121 -16.24 8.37 -7.48
N ASP A 122 -15.69 8.24 -8.70
CA ASP A 122 -15.92 7.13 -9.62
C ASP A 122 -14.94 5.96 -9.45
N ALA A 123 -13.82 6.18 -8.76
CA ALA A 123 -12.73 5.22 -8.59
C ALA A 123 -12.84 4.37 -7.31
N SER A 124 -13.67 4.76 -6.33
CA SER A 124 -13.96 3.93 -5.16
C SER A 124 -15.46 3.73 -4.90
N VAL A 125 -15.80 2.49 -4.54
CA VAL A 125 -17.14 2.10 -4.08
C VAL A 125 -17.32 2.21 -2.56
N TRP A 126 -16.29 2.68 -1.83
CA TRP A 126 -16.24 2.79 -0.38
C TRP A 126 -16.11 4.24 0.06
N ASP A 127 -16.98 4.68 0.95
CA ASP A 127 -16.87 5.96 1.65
C ASP A 127 -16.34 5.70 3.06
N GLN A 128 -15.22 6.33 3.44
CA GLN A 128 -14.61 6.11 4.75
C GLN A 128 -15.56 6.46 5.90
N GLN A 129 -16.33 7.54 5.77
CA GLN A 129 -17.25 7.99 6.80
C GLN A 129 -18.46 7.04 6.93
N GLU A 130 -19.00 6.54 5.82
CA GLU A 130 -20.07 5.52 5.85
C GLU A 130 -19.60 4.24 6.56
N VAL A 131 -18.39 3.78 6.26
CA VAL A 131 -17.82 2.56 6.88
C VAL A 131 -17.52 2.82 8.35
N ARG A 132 -16.94 3.97 8.71
CA ARG A 132 -16.71 4.36 10.11
C ARG A 132 -18.01 4.40 10.91
N ASN A 133 -19.04 5.06 10.37
CA ASN A 133 -20.37 5.13 11.00
C ASN A 133 -20.98 3.74 11.21
N LEU A 134 -20.80 2.81 10.27
CA LEU A 134 -21.23 1.42 10.41
C LEU A 134 -20.52 0.73 11.59
N LEU A 135 -19.21 0.90 11.73
CA LEU A 135 -18.44 0.33 12.84
C LEU A 135 -18.85 0.97 14.18
N ASP A 136 -19.01 2.29 14.24
CA ASP A 136 -19.44 3.01 15.45
C ASP A 136 -20.84 2.58 15.92
N ALA A 137 -21.78 2.40 14.97
CA ALA A 137 -23.12 1.90 15.26
C ALA A 137 -23.08 0.48 15.85
N ALA A 138 -22.19 -0.39 15.35
CA ALA A 138 -22.01 -1.74 15.87
C ALA A 138 -21.37 -1.77 17.28
N LEU A 139 -20.60 -0.75 17.63
CA LEU A 139 -19.95 -0.62 18.94
C LEU A 139 -20.83 0.08 19.98
N GLY A 140 -21.98 0.61 19.59
CA GLY A 140 -22.89 1.36 20.46
C GLY A 140 -22.35 2.74 20.87
N GLY A 141 -21.44 3.31 20.07
CA GLY A 141 -20.60 4.45 20.44
C GLY A 141 -21.07 5.85 20.03
N GLY A 142 -22.25 6.04 19.43
CA GLY A 142 -22.72 7.39 19.03
C GLY A 142 -24.20 7.50 18.71
N ASP A 143 -24.69 8.75 18.64
CA ASP A 143 -26.07 9.20 18.36
C ASP A 143 -26.68 8.72 17.02
N SER A 144 -26.03 7.79 16.32
CA SER A 144 -26.56 7.14 15.13
C SER A 144 -27.71 6.20 15.49
N ASN A 145 -28.91 6.78 15.65
CA ASN A 145 -30.19 6.06 15.71
C ASN A 145 -30.55 5.34 14.38
N GLY A 146 -29.60 5.17 13.47
CA GLY A 146 -29.78 4.53 12.18
C GLY A 146 -29.64 3.01 12.30
N PRO A 147 -30.40 2.23 11.52
CA PRO A 147 -30.20 0.79 11.44
C PRO A 147 -28.78 0.48 10.90
N ILE A 148 -28.15 -0.55 11.45
CA ILE A 148 -26.89 -1.09 10.91
C ILE A 148 -27.10 -1.45 9.44
N ASP A 149 -26.26 -0.90 8.55
CA ASP A 149 -26.28 -1.26 7.13
C ASP A 149 -25.67 -2.66 6.91
N ILE A 150 -26.53 -3.67 6.97
CA ILE A 150 -26.16 -5.08 6.77
C ILE A 150 -25.64 -5.32 5.35
N ASN A 151 -26.10 -4.56 4.35
CA ASN A 151 -25.63 -4.71 2.97
C ASN A 151 -24.19 -4.22 2.85
N LEU A 152 -23.87 -3.07 3.44
CA LEU A 152 -22.50 -2.56 3.50
C LEU A 152 -21.57 -3.54 4.23
N TRP A 153 -21.99 -4.05 5.41
CA TRP A 153 -21.23 -5.07 6.13
C TRP A 153 -20.97 -6.32 5.29
N THR A 154 -22.00 -6.82 4.61
CA THR A 154 -21.88 -8.01 3.75
C THR A 154 -20.88 -7.79 2.61
N ARG A 155 -20.90 -6.60 1.98
CA ARG A 155 -19.92 -6.24 0.93
C ARG A 155 -18.50 -6.20 1.48
N LEU A 156 -18.29 -5.62 2.68
CA LEU A 156 -16.98 -5.58 3.35
C LEU A 156 -16.47 -6.98 3.68
N LYS A 157 -17.33 -7.88 4.19
CA LYS A 157 -16.97 -9.28 4.43
C LYS A 157 -16.51 -9.99 3.16
N VAL A 158 -17.29 -9.88 2.08
CA VAL A 158 -16.96 -10.50 0.79
C VAL A 158 -15.63 -9.98 0.25
N ARG A 159 -15.39 -8.66 0.36
CA ARG A 159 -14.14 -8.04 -0.10
C ARG A 159 -12.90 -8.59 0.63
N ASN A 160 -13.04 -8.91 1.91
CA ASN A 160 -11.96 -9.36 2.77
C ASN A 160 -11.91 -10.88 2.95
N GLN A 161 -12.76 -11.62 2.24
CA GLN A 161 -12.74 -13.07 2.26
C GLN A 161 -11.39 -13.60 1.75
N GLY A 162 -10.88 -14.68 2.36
CA GLY A 162 -9.57 -15.25 1.99
C GLY A 162 -8.37 -14.39 2.39
N HIS A 163 -8.55 -13.45 3.32
CA HIS A 163 -7.46 -12.66 3.90
C HIS A 163 -7.32 -12.97 5.38
N SER A 164 -6.08 -13.04 5.85
CA SER A 164 -5.72 -13.11 7.26
C SER A 164 -5.33 -11.72 7.77
N LEU A 165 -5.67 -11.40 9.01
CA LEU A 165 -5.14 -10.20 9.67
C LEU A 165 -3.76 -10.54 10.25
N ILE A 166 -2.81 -9.61 10.13
CA ILE A 166 -1.49 -9.73 10.73
C ILE A 166 -1.25 -8.56 11.67
N VAL A 167 -0.55 -8.85 12.77
CA VAL A 167 -0.04 -7.85 13.70
C VAL A 167 1.46 -8.05 13.81
N SER A 168 2.19 -6.94 13.70
CA SER A 168 3.64 -6.92 13.79
C SER A 168 4.14 -6.65 15.21
N HIS A 169 5.42 -6.93 15.46
CA HIS A 169 6.06 -6.70 16.76
C HIS A 169 6.09 -5.23 17.22
N ASN A 170 5.93 -4.29 16.28
CA ASN A 170 5.87 -2.86 16.55
C ASN A 170 4.44 -2.29 16.41
N GLY A 171 3.43 -3.17 16.38
CA GLY A 171 2.03 -2.79 16.47
C GLY A 171 1.35 -2.41 15.16
N LEU A 172 2.06 -2.48 14.02
CA LEU A 172 1.42 -2.35 12.71
C LEU A 172 0.36 -3.45 12.55
N ILE A 173 -0.79 -3.07 12.05
CA ILE A 173 -1.89 -3.97 11.71
C ILE A 173 -2.07 -3.95 10.20
N GLY A 174 -2.25 -5.12 9.61
CA GLY A 174 -2.51 -5.23 8.19
C GLY A 174 -3.23 -6.52 7.86
N LYS A 175 -3.42 -6.76 6.57
CA LYS A 175 -3.94 -8.03 6.08
C LYS A 175 -3.10 -8.58 4.94
N VAL A 176 -3.16 -9.90 4.80
CA VAL A 176 -2.45 -10.66 3.77
C VAL A 176 -3.43 -11.63 3.12
N GLY A 177 -3.33 -11.79 1.81
CA GLY A 177 -4.13 -12.79 1.10
C GLY A 177 -3.63 -14.21 1.35
N ASP A 178 -4.49 -15.19 1.08
CA ASP A 178 -4.13 -16.61 1.10
C ASP A 178 -3.08 -16.90 0.01
N GLY A 179 -1.82 -16.97 0.42
CA GLY A 179 -0.68 -17.34 -0.44
C GLY A 179 -0.43 -18.84 -0.49
N ARG A 180 0.44 -19.27 -1.42
CA ARG A 180 0.94 -20.67 -1.47
C ARG A 180 1.69 -21.04 -0.18
N GLU A 181 2.44 -20.10 0.37
CA GLU A 181 3.07 -20.24 1.67
C GLU A 181 2.28 -19.47 2.73
N MET A 182 2.07 -20.10 3.88
CA MET A 182 1.41 -19.43 5.00
C MET A 182 2.39 -18.45 5.67
N VAL A 183 1.92 -17.23 5.87
CA VAL A 183 2.59 -16.22 6.71
C VAL A 183 2.68 -16.76 8.14
N ARG A 184 3.83 -16.56 8.77
CA ARG A 184 4.09 -17.01 10.15
C ARG A 184 4.83 -15.95 10.95
N ALA A 185 4.83 -16.13 12.27
CA ALA A 185 5.58 -15.25 13.16
C ALA A 185 7.07 -15.25 12.80
N GLY A 186 7.67 -14.07 12.78
CA GLY A 186 9.05 -13.83 12.37
C GLY A 186 9.23 -13.48 10.89
N ASP A 187 8.22 -13.65 10.03
CA ASP A 187 8.29 -13.16 8.65
C ASP A 187 8.39 -11.63 8.63
N MET A 188 9.13 -11.09 7.66
CA MET A 188 9.49 -9.68 7.59
C MET A 188 8.48 -8.88 6.78
N ILE A 189 7.98 -7.78 7.33
CA ILE A 189 7.15 -6.81 6.61
C ILE A 189 8.10 -5.80 5.98
N THR A 190 8.15 -5.76 4.65
CA THR A 190 9.17 -5.01 3.90
C THR A 190 8.51 -4.11 2.86
N THR A 191 8.72 -2.80 2.94
CA THR A 191 8.41 -1.91 1.82
C THR A 191 9.52 -2.06 0.79
N VAL A 192 9.15 -2.40 -0.45
CA VAL A 192 10.07 -2.46 -1.59
C VAL A 192 9.88 -1.21 -2.44
N LEU A 193 10.99 -0.58 -2.86
CA LEU A 193 10.95 0.57 -3.74
C LEU A 193 10.25 0.19 -5.06
N GLY A 194 9.34 1.04 -5.51
CA GLY A 194 8.54 0.81 -6.71
C GLY A 194 7.23 0.07 -6.44
N ARG A 195 6.86 -0.17 -5.18
CA ARG A 195 5.59 -0.81 -4.79
C ARG A 195 4.87 -0.01 -3.72
N ASN A 196 3.55 0.15 -3.85
CA ASN A 196 2.72 0.87 -2.88
C ASN A 196 2.33 0.01 -1.65
N SER A 197 2.43 -1.32 -1.79
CA SER A 197 2.11 -2.28 -0.74
C SER A 197 3.35 -3.05 -0.28
N PRO A 198 3.52 -3.32 1.02
CA PRO A 198 4.61 -4.14 1.54
C PRO A 198 4.59 -5.58 1.02
N LEU A 199 5.76 -6.21 0.98
CA LEU A 199 5.92 -7.65 0.82
C LEU A 199 6.19 -8.31 2.18
N ILE A 200 5.64 -9.51 2.35
CA ILE A 200 6.05 -10.42 3.41
C ILE A 200 7.20 -11.27 2.88
N LEU A 201 8.39 -11.08 3.46
CA LEU A 201 9.61 -11.77 3.08
C LEU A 201 10.05 -12.74 4.16
N ARG A 202 10.62 -13.86 3.75
CA ARG A 202 11.19 -14.86 4.65
C ARG A 202 12.64 -15.14 4.26
N PRO A 203 13.61 -15.03 5.19
CA PRO A 203 14.98 -15.43 4.93
C PRO A 203 15.07 -16.89 4.49
N ALA A 204 15.83 -17.14 3.42
CA ALA A 204 15.98 -18.45 2.80
C ALA A 204 17.45 -18.93 2.73
N GLY A 205 18.33 -18.30 3.54
CA GLY A 205 19.78 -18.54 3.52
C GLY A 205 20.50 -17.80 2.38
N ASP A 206 21.83 -17.67 2.50
CA ASP A 206 22.72 -17.01 1.53
C ASP A 206 22.27 -15.59 1.15
N ASP A 207 21.86 -14.78 2.14
CA ASP A 207 21.34 -13.42 1.97
C ASP A 207 20.14 -13.29 1.02
N ALA A 208 19.48 -14.41 0.73
CA ALA A 208 18.30 -14.48 -0.12
C ALA A 208 17.00 -14.61 0.67
N TYR A 209 15.91 -14.19 0.05
CA TYR A 209 14.58 -14.12 0.64
C TYR A 209 13.56 -14.74 -0.29
N VAL A 210 12.62 -15.49 0.27
CA VAL A 210 11.43 -15.95 -0.45
C VAL A 210 10.32 -14.94 -0.22
N VAL A 211 9.63 -14.58 -1.32
CA VAL A 211 8.41 -13.78 -1.25
C VAL A 211 7.26 -14.69 -0.82
N ILE A 212 6.69 -14.42 0.36
CA ILE A 212 5.56 -15.20 0.88
C ILE A 212 4.25 -14.72 0.25
N THR A 213 4.00 -13.41 0.33
CA THR A 213 2.79 -12.77 -0.22
C THR A 213 2.91 -11.24 -0.15
N GLY A 214 2.01 -10.54 -0.84
CA GLY A 214 1.77 -9.12 -0.63
C GLY A 214 0.98 -8.86 0.66
N ALA A 215 1.21 -7.71 1.28
CA ALA A 215 0.46 -7.27 2.44
C ALA A 215 -0.12 -5.87 2.20
N LEU A 216 -1.31 -5.64 2.75
CA LEU A 216 -1.84 -4.30 2.95
C LEU A 216 -1.60 -3.91 4.41
N VAL A 217 -0.83 -2.85 4.64
CA VAL A 217 -0.62 -2.24 5.95
C VAL A 217 -0.84 -0.74 5.77
N PRO A 218 -1.98 -0.17 6.21
CA PRO A 218 -2.34 1.22 5.88
C PRO A 218 -1.25 2.22 6.20
N SER A 219 -0.66 2.08 7.39
CA SER A 219 0.42 2.95 7.87
C SER A 219 1.76 2.83 7.12
N LEU A 220 1.87 1.94 6.13
CA LEU A 220 3.04 1.82 5.25
C LEU A 220 2.78 2.23 3.80
N CYS A 221 1.52 2.46 3.42
CA CYS A 221 1.10 2.89 2.09
C CYS A 221 1.53 4.34 1.79
N ASP A 222 1.39 4.79 0.53
CA ASP A 222 1.59 6.18 0.11
C ASP A 222 2.99 6.74 0.44
N SER A 223 3.98 5.85 0.35
CA SER A 223 5.37 6.09 0.74
C SER A 223 5.58 6.50 2.20
N VAL A 224 4.59 6.37 3.08
CA VAL A 224 4.70 6.77 4.50
C VAL A 224 5.83 6.01 5.20
N SER A 225 6.03 4.75 4.84
CA SER A 225 7.14 3.94 5.37
C SER A 225 8.54 4.46 5.02
N ILE A 226 8.68 5.23 3.94
CA ILE A 226 9.95 5.76 3.43
C ILE A 226 10.11 7.25 3.76
N LEU A 227 9.05 8.03 3.57
CA LEU A 227 9.05 9.50 3.66
C LEU A 227 8.47 10.02 4.97
N GLY A 228 7.85 9.15 5.78
CA GLY A 228 7.06 9.55 6.93
C GLY A 228 5.67 10.08 6.55
N PRO A 229 4.87 10.46 7.56
CA PRO A 229 3.55 11.04 7.34
C PRO A 229 3.66 12.37 6.60
N LEU A 230 2.60 12.75 5.88
CA LEU A 230 2.51 14.08 5.28
C LEU A 230 2.50 15.16 6.38
N PRO A 231 3.17 16.31 6.17
CA PRO A 231 3.06 17.45 7.06
C PRO A 231 1.69 18.15 6.87
N ASP A 232 1.06 18.55 7.99
CA ASP A 232 -0.18 19.33 8.09
C ASP A 232 -1.47 18.61 7.63
N ASP A 233 -2.59 19.35 7.59
CA ASP A 233 -3.89 18.99 6.99
C ASP A 233 -3.77 18.87 5.46
N ARG A 234 -2.75 18.20 4.93
CA ARG A 234 -2.62 17.96 3.50
C ARG A 234 -3.31 16.67 3.15
N ASP A 235 -4.29 16.75 2.26
CA ASP A 235 -5.03 15.57 1.84
C ASP A 235 -4.29 14.79 0.74
N HIS A 236 -4.56 13.50 0.69
CA HIS A 236 -4.01 12.61 -0.31
C HIS A 236 -4.60 12.93 -1.70
N PRO A 237 -3.80 12.75 -2.76
CA PRO A 237 -4.15 13.09 -4.12
C PRO A 237 -5.50 12.61 -4.65
N GLN A 238 -6.14 13.53 -5.37
CA GLN A 238 -6.92 13.20 -6.57
C GLN A 238 -6.13 12.29 -7.52
N PRO A 239 -6.72 11.67 -8.56
CA PRO A 239 -6.02 10.71 -9.44
C PRO A 239 -4.66 11.16 -10.04
N GLN A 240 -4.23 12.42 -9.93
CA GLN A 240 -2.84 12.86 -10.12
C GLN A 240 -2.23 13.28 -8.78
N PRO A 241 -0.92 13.01 -8.48
CA PRO A 241 -0.28 13.33 -7.21
C PRO A 241 -0.20 14.85 -6.96
N HIS A 242 -1.33 15.42 -6.57
CA HIS A 242 -1.52 16.80 -6.19
C HIS A 242 -1.72 16.82 -4.69
N TYR A 243 -0.85 17.53 -4.01
CA TYR A 243 -0.94 17.77 -2.58
C TYR A 243 -1.66 19.09 -2.39
N THR A 244 -2.83 19.04 -1.75
CA THR A 244 -3.59 20.24 -1.40
C THR A 244 -3.32 20.58 0.04
N ASN A 245 -2.91 21.81 0.31
CA ASN A 245 -2.86 22.36 1.67
C ASN A 245 -4.25 22.82 2.07
N ASN A 246 -4.92 22.14 3.00
CA ASN A 246 -6.30 22.49 3.36
C ASN A 246 -6.43 23.87 4.02
N ALA A 247 -5.36 24.41 4.62
CA ALA A 247 -5.39 25.74 5.23
C ALA A 247 -5.34 26.87 4.19
N THR A 248 -4.58 26.69 3.11
CA THR A 248 -4.41 27.72 2.06
C THR A 248 -5.20 27.42 0.79
N ASN A 249 -5.71 26.20 0.65
CA ASN A 249 -6.29 25.62 -0.56
C ASN A 249 -5.33 25.65 -1.77
N GLU A 250 -4.02 25.75 -1.52
CA GLU A 250 -2.99 25.69 -2.55
C GLU A 250 -2.68 24.24 -2.91
N THR A 251 -2.63 23.95 -4.21
CA THR A 251 -2.33 22.63 -4.74
C THR A 251 -0.97 22.62 -5.42
N THR A 252 -0.16 21.60 -5.14
CA THR A 252 1.16 21.40 -5.76
C THR A 252 1.35 19.96 -6.22
N ARG A 253 2.14 19.77 -7.28
CA ARG A 253 2.57 18.44 -7.75
C ARG A 253 3.78 17.90 -7.00
N GLU A 254 4.45 18.77 -6.25
CA GLU A 254 5.64 18.39 -5.47
C GLU A 254 5.22 17.79 -4.14
N ASP A 255 5.67 16.56 -3.86
CA ASP A 255 5.50 15.96 -2.55
C ASP A 255 6.20 16.84 -1.50
N PRO A 256 5.47 17.37 -0.50
CA PRO A 256 6.04 18.29 0.47
C PRO A 256 7.07 17.65 1.39
N ARG A 257 7.12 16.31 1.46
CA ARG A 257 8.15 15.56 2.19
C ARG A 257 9.46 15.50 1.42
N LEU A 258 9.42 15.79 0.12
CA LEU A 258 10.58 15.81 -0.74
C LEU A 258 11.16 17.22 -0.80
N GLY A 259 12.49 17.29 -0.67
CA GLY A 259 13.24 18.53 -0.86
C GLY A 259 13.34 18.90 -2.34
N PRO A 260 14.18 19.89 -2.70
CA PRO A 260 14.44 20.23 -4.09
C PRO A 260 15.00 19.03 -4.87
N LEU A 261 14.79 19.02 -6.19
CA LEU A 261 15.41 18.03 -7.07
C LEU A 261 16.94 18.07 -6.95
N PRO A 262 17.63 16.91 -7.08
CA PRO A 262 19.09 16.90 -7.05
C PRO A 262 19.68 17.75 -8.20
N PRO A 263 20.88 18.33 -8.03
CA PRO A 263 21.49 19.18 -9.06
C PRO A 263 21.55 18.49 -10.42
N GLY A 264 21.09 19.20 -11.45
CA GLY A 264 21.04 18.71 -12.82
C GLY A 264 19.77 17.95 -13.19
N TRP A 265 18.90 17.62 -12.24
CA TRP A 265 17.58 17.05 -12.56
C TRP A 265 16.53 18.13 -12.72
N ILE A 266 15.76 18.03 -13.80
CA ILE A 266 14.58 18.87 -14.05
C ILE A 266 13.38 18.00 -14.38
N ARG A 267 12.19 18.48 -14.02
CA ARG A 267 10.93 17.90 -14.47
C ARG A 267 10.70 18.27 -15.94
N VAL A 268 10.37 17.29 -16.78
CA VAL A 268 10.07 17.50 -18.19
C VAL A 268 8.70 16.97 -18.54
N GLN A 269 8.11 17.47 -19.63
CA GLN A 269 6.91 16.89 -20.21
C GLN A 269 7.32 15.71 -21.09
N GLY A 270 6.82 14.52 -20.79
CA GLY A 270 7.02 13.33 -21.63
C GLY A 270 5.75 12.96 -22.40
N GLU A 271 5.92 12.23 -23.50
CA GLU A 271 4.81 11.58 -24.17
C GLU A 271 4.48 10.29 -23.44
N TRP A 272 3.23 10.17 -22.99
CA TRP A 272 2.73 8.95 -22.35
C TRP A 272 2.77 7.78 -23.34
N GLN A 273 3.33 6.66 -22.89
CA GLN A 273 3.37 5.41 -23.65
C GLN A 273 2.41 4.39 -23.05
N HIS A 274 1.87 3.48 -23.87
CA HIS A 274 0.94 2.45 -23.40
C HIS A 274 1.54 1.49 -22.34
N SER A 275 2.87 1.42 -22.25
CA SER A 275 3.60 0.65 -21.24
C SER A 275 3.75 1.38 -19.91
N GLN A 276 3.36 2.65 -19.83
CA GLN A 276 3.50 3.49 -18.63
C GLN A 276 2.20 3.55 -17.82
N PRO A 277 2.28 3.77 -16.50
CA PRO A 277 1.11 4.10 -15.69
C PRO A 277 0.37 5.31 -16.26
N ILE A 278 -0.94 5.36 -16.05
CA ILE A 278 -1.81 6.47 -16.50
C ILE A 278 -1.27 7.81 -15.98
N PHE A 279 -0.67 7.79 -14.79
CA PHE A 279 -0.02 8.92 -14.16
C PHE A 279 1.48 8.63 -14.06
N VAL A 280 2.26 9.27 -14.92
CA VAL A 280 3.72 9.13 -14.97
C VAL A 280 4.35 10.52 -15.08
N GLU A 281 5.34 10.77 -14.23
CA GLU A 281 6.13 11.99 -14.29
C GLU A 281 7.48 11.68 -14.95
N HIS A 282 8.00 12.66 -15.68
CA HIS A 282 9.27 12.52 -16.39
C HIS A 282 10.29 13.48 -15.82
N PHE A 283 11.48 12.98 -15.55
CA PHE A 283 12.60 13.78 -15.06
C PHE A 283 13.79 13.57 -15.99
N GLN A 284 14.47 14.66 -16.33
CA GLN A 284 15.65 14.64 -17.16
C GLN A 284 16.86 15.14 -16.39
N ASN A 285 17.96 14.41 -16.48
CA ASN A 285 19.26 14.90 -16.07
C ASN A 285 19.86 15.74 -17.21
N VAL A 286 20.00 17.05 -17.02
CA VAL A 286 20.48 17.98 -18.05
C VAL A 286 21.95 17.79 -18.40
N MET A 287 22.73 17.15 -17.53
CA MET A 287 24.16 16.91 -17.74
C MET A 287 24.42 15.66 -18.59
N THR A 288 23.64 14.60 -18.36
CA THR A 288 23.79 13.32 -19.08
C THR A 288 22.81 13.17 -20.25
N GLY A 289 21.72 13.94 -20.24
CA GLY A 289 20.60 13.80 -21.18
C GLY A 289 19.64 12.66 -20.83
N GLU A 290 19.90 11.90 -19.76
CA GLU A 290 19.09 10.77 -19.31
C GLU A 290 17.68 11.21 -18.91
N VAL A 291 16.66 10.46 -19.32
CA VAL A 291 15.25 10.67 -18.92
C VAL A 291 14.77 9.45 -18.16
N VAL A 292 14.16 9.69 -17.01
CA VAL A 292 13.57 8.65 -16.15
C VAL A 292 12.09 8.92 -15.91
N HIS A 293 11.37 7.85 -15.57
CA HIS A 293 9.91 7.84 -15.38
C HIS A 293 9.53 7.70 -13.89
N TRP A 294 10.43 8.12 -13.01
CA TRP A 294 10.26 8.10 -11.55
C TRP A 294 10.95 9.33 -10.96
N ASP A 295 10.60 9.69 -9.72
CA ASP A 295 11.25 10.79 -9.03
C ASP A 295 12.67 10.38 -8.61
N PRO A 296 13.73 11.05 -9.11
CA PRO A 296 15.11 10.72 -8.75
C PRO A 296 15.39 10.91 -7.25
N ARG A 297 14.55 11.66 -6.51
CA ARG A 297 14.64 11.79 -5.05
C ARG A 297 14.25 10.50 -4.31
N LEU A 298 13.62 9.56 -5.00
CA LEU A 298 13.20 8.25 -4.48
C LEU A 298 14.09 7.10 -4.94
N ASP A 299 15.24 7.42 -5.56
CA ASP A 299 16.30 6.45 -5.80
C ASP A 299 16.86 5.91 -4.48
N ALA A 300 17.34 4.67 -4.49
CA ALA A 300 17.88 4.01 -3.30
C ALA A 300 19.01 4.82 -2.65
N ASP A 301 19.92 5.40 -3.45
CA ASP A 301 21.03 6.21 -2.95
C ASP A 301 20.55 7.56 -2.41
N ALA A 302 19.62 8.22 -3.11
CA ALA A 302 19.02 9.47 -2.63
C ALA A 302 18.29 9.28 -1.29
N LEU A 303 17.61 8.14 -1.10
CA LEU A 303 16.96 7.78 0.16
C LEU A 303 17.98 7.48 1.27
N ARG A 304 19.08 6.79 0.96
CA ARG A 304 20.19 6.54 1.92
C ARG A 304 20.83 7.84 2.38
N ASP A 305 21.09 8.77 1.48
CA ASP A 305 21.65 10.10 1.78
C ASP A 305 20.72 10.91 2.69
N ARG A 306 19.41 10.66 2.62
CA ARG A 306 18.39 11.23 3.53
C ARG A 306 18.29 10.50 4.87
N GLY A 307 19.09 9.46 5.10
CA GLY A 307 19.10 8.68 6.34
C GLY A 307 18.07 7.55 6.39
N VAL A 308 17.41 7.23 5.28
CA VAL A 308 16.52 6.07 5.21
C VAL A 308 17.35 4.79 5.14
N ALA A 309 17.05 3.81 6.00
CA ALA A 309 17.81 2.56 6.12
C ALA A 309 17.50 1.56 4.98
N ILE A 310 17.71 1.97 3.73
CA ILE A 310 17.46 1.16 2.54
C ILE A 310 18.46 0.00 2.47
N LYS A 311 17.92 -1.22 2.41
CA LYS A 311 18.63 -2.49 2.24
C LYS A 311 18.43 -3.03 0.84
N THR A 312 19.36 -3.89 0.41
CA THR A 312 19.22 -4.72 -0.78
C THR A 312 18.73 -6.10 -0.39
N PHE A 313 17.76 -6.64 -1.12
CA PHE A 313 17.20 -7.98 -0.94
C PHE A 313 17.35 -8.76 -2.24
N LEU A 314 17.80 -10.00 -2.14
CA LEU A 314 17.84 -10.94 -3.26
C LEU A 314 16.62 -11.86 -3.14
N LEU A 315 15.61 -11.64 -3.99
CA LEU A 315 14.38 -12.41 -4.00
C LEU A 315 14.52 -13.68 -4.85
N LYS A 316 14.05 -14.80 -4.30
CA LYS A 316 13.99 -16.12 -4.94
C LYS A 316 12.56 -16.50 -5.32
#